data_AF-A0A3C0BR42-F1
#
_entry.id   AF-A0A3C0BR42-F1
#
_cell.length_a   1.000
_cell.length_b   1.000
_cell.length_c   1.000
_cell.angle_alpha   90.00
_cell.angle_beta   90.00
_cell.angle_gamma   90.00
#
_symmetry.space_group_name_H-M   'P 1'
#
loop_
_entity.id
_entity.type
_entity.pdbx_description
1 polymer ?
#
loop_
_entity_poly.entity_id
_entity_poly.type
_entity_poly.pdbx_seq_one_letter_code
_entity_poly.pdbx_strand_id
1 'polypeptide(L)'
;MRKSEYALWALLVLAVLAAGSTMVSLARSQSASAANSEIYRQLDLFGEVLERVRSDYVEKPEDAKLIEAAINGMLTALDPHSSYLNPKHFRDMQVQ
;
A
#
# COMPACT_ATOMS: atom_id res chain seq x y z
N MET A 1 -32.22 -18.79 44.68
CA MET A 1 -32.14 -19.37 43.32
C MET A 1 -31.96 -18.34 42.19
N ARG A 2 -32.11 -17.02 42.40
CA ARG A 2 -32.04 -16.00 41.33
C ARG A 2 -30.63 -15.61 40.84
N LYS A 3 -29.56 -16.01 41.53
CA LYS A 3 -28.17 -15.59 41.21
C LYS A 3 -27.57 -16.37 40.03
N SER A 4 -28.03 -17.60 39.79
CA SER A 4 -27.58 -18.44 38.66
C SER A 4 -28.18 -17.99 37.33
N GLU A 5 -29.35 -17.36 37.33
CA GLU A 5 -30.00 -16.84 36.12
C GLU A 5 -29.20 -15.69 35.51
N TYR A 6 -28.69 -14.77 36.33
CA TYR A 6 -27.81 -13.68 35.85
C TYR A 6 -26.46 -14.20 35.35
N ALA A 7 -25.95 -15.29 35.92
CA ALA A 7 -24.70 -15.89 35.46
C ALA A 7 -24.85 -16.49 34.05
N LEU A 8 -25.99 -17.12 33.75
CA LEU A 8 -26.29 -17.64 32.41
C LEU A 8 -26.48 -16.53 31.39
N TRP A 9 -27.18 -15.45 31.75
CA TRP A 9 -27.34 -14.29 30.87
C TRP A 9 -26.02 -13.55 30.63
N ALA A 10 -25.17 -13.40 31.65
CA ALA A 10 -23.85 -12.80 31.49
C ALA A 10 -22.93 -13.62 30.56
N LEU A 11 -22.98 -14.95 30.64
CA LEU A 11 -22.21 -15.84 29.77
C LEU A 11 -22.68 -15.73 28.31
N LEU A 12 -23.99 -15.66 28.08
CA LEU A 12 -24.56 -15.45 26.74
C LEU A 12 -24.12 -14.13 26.12
N VAL A 13 -24.16 -13.03 26.88
CA VAL A 13 -23.72 -11.71 26.41
C VAL A 13 -22.22 -11.72 26.08
N LEU A 14 -21.41 -12.37 26.91
CA LEU A 14 -19.97 -12.51 26.67
C LEU A 14 -19.67 -13.32 25.39
N ALA A 15 -20.43 -14.39 25.13
CA ALA A 15 -20.31 -15.20 23.93
C ALA A 15 -20.68 -14.42 22.65
N VAL A 16 -21.73 -13.60 22.71
CA VAL A 16 -22.12 -12.74 21.58
C VAL A 16 -21.07 -11.66 21.31
N LEU A 17 -20.49 -11.06 22.34
CA LEU A 17 -19.39 -10.09 22.21
C LEU A 17 -18.12 -10.74 21.61
N ALA A 18 -17.78 -11.96 22.03
CA ALA A 18 -16.66 -12.71 21.48
C ALA A 18 -16.90 -13.11 20.00
N ALA A 19 -18.12 -13.53 19.64
CA ALA A 19 -18.47 -13.82 18.25
C ALA A 19 -18.50 -12.54 17.39
N GLY A 20 -19.00 -11.42 17.92
CA GLY A 20 -19.02 -10.14 17.20
C GLY A 20 -17.61 -9.62 16.91
N SER A 21 -16.71 -9.68 17.90
CA SER A 21 -15.31 -9.22 17.75
C SER A 21 -14.52 -10.06 16.73
N THR A 22 -14.72 -11.38 16.70
CA THR A 22 -14.08 -12.26 15.71
C THR A 22 -14.57 -12.02 14.28
N MET A 23 -15.88 -11.80 14.09
CA MET A 23 -16.43 -11.43 12.77
C MET A 23 -15.89 -10.10 12.26
N VAL A 24 -15.83 -9.07 13.11
CA VAL A 24 -15.28 -7.76 12.73
C VAL A 24 -13.79 -7.85 12.38
N SER A 25 -13.01 -8.67 13.11
CA SER A 25 -11.61 -8.91 12.80
C SER A 25 -11.43 -9.59 11.43
N LEU A 26 -12.23 -10.63 11.13
CA LEU A 26 -12.17 -11.34 9.86
C LEU A 26 -12.57 -10.44 8.66
N ALA A 27 -13.57 -9.57 8.83
CA ALA A 27 -13.97 -8.60 7.82
C ALA A 27 -12.87 -7.56 7.52
N ARG A 28 -12.16 -7.09 8.56
CA ARG A 28 -11.00 -6.19 8.39
C ARG A 28 -9.83 -6.88 7.71
N SER A 29 -9.55 -8.14 8.05
CA SER A 29 -8.49 -8.92 7.40
C SER A 29 -8.75 -9.14 5.91
N GLN A 30 -9.98 -9.49 5.52
CA GLN A 30 -10.35 -9.60 4.10
C GLN A 30 -10.20 -8.28 3.35
N SER A 31 -10.60 -7.16 3.97
CA SER A 31 -10.48 -5.83 3.35
C SER A 31 -9.02 -5.43 3.12
N ALA A 32 -8.13 -5.71 4.08
CA ALA A 32 -6.70 -5.46 3.93
C ALA A 32 -6.06 -6.35 2.86
N SER A 33 -6.43 -7.64 2.80
CA SER A 33 -5.96 -8.56 1.75
C SER A 33 -6.40 -8.12 0.36
N ALA A 34 -7.64 -7.67 0.20
CA ALA A 34 -8.16 -7.18 -1.08
C ALA A 34 -7.43 -5.89 -1.53
N ALA A 35 -7.20 -4.93 -0.62
CA ALA A 35 -6.45 -3.72 -0.93
C ALA A 35 -5.00 -4.02 -1.38
N ASN A 36 -4.32 -4.95 -0.68
CA ASN A 36 -2.99 -5.39 -1.08
C ASN A 36 -2.99 -6.05 -2.47
N SER A 37 -3.99 -6.89 -2.76
CA SER A 37 -4.09 -7.55 -4.07
C SER A 37 -4.22 -6.57 -5.23
N GLU A 38 -4.94 -5.47 -5.02
CA GLU A 38 -5.12 -4.44 -6.03
C GLU A 38 -3.81 -3.67 -6.27
N ILE A 39 -3.06 -3.32 -5.20
CA ILE A 39 -1.73 -2.70 -5.30
C ILE A 39 -0.77 -3.57 -6.12
N TYR A 40 -0.72 -4.87 -5.87
CA TYR A 40 0.14 -5.77 -6.64
C TYR A 40 -0.25 -5.82 -8.12
N ARG A 41 -1.54 -5.79 -8.44
CA ARG A 41 -2.02 -5.73 -9.83
C ARG A 41 -1.60 -4.45 -10.54
N GLN A 42 -1.58 -3.32 -9.83
CA GLN A 42 -1.15 -2.04 -10.39
C GLN A 42 0.37 -1.96 -10.56
N LEU A 43 1.13 -2.60 -9.66
CA LEU A 43 2.57 -2.76 -9.83
C LEU A 43 2.92 -3.64 -11.03
N ASP A 44 2.13 -4.69 -11.29
CA ASP A 44 2.28 -5.55 -12.46
C ASP A 44 2.04 -4.74 -13.76
N LEU A 45 0.93 -4.00 -13.82
CA LEU A 45 0.64 -3.09 -14.94
C LEU A 45 1.75 -2.05 -15.15
N PHE A 46 2.27 -1.46 -14.07
CA PHE A 46 3.39 -0.53 -14.15
C PHE A 46 4.65 -1.21 -14.75
N GLY A 47 4.94 -2.44 -14.32
CA GLY A 47 6.04 -3.25 -14.85
C GLY A 47 5.88 -3.54 -16.35
N GLU A 48 4.68 -3.90 -16.80
CA GLU A 48 4.39 -4.13 -18.22
C GLU A 48 4.62 -2.87 -19.06
N VAL A 49 4.16 -1.71 -18.58
CA VAL A 49 4.38 -0.43 -19.27
C VAL A 49 5.86 -0.07 -19.33
N LEU A 50 6.58 -0.24 -18.20
CA LEU A 50 8.02 -0.01 -18.15
C LEU A 50 8.77 -0.88 -19.15
N GLU A 51 8.45 -2.17 -19.21
CA GLU A 51 9.11 -3.09 -20.14
C GLU A 51 8.80 -2.74 -21.60
N ARG A 52 7.55 -2.37 -21.90
CA ARG A 52 7.17 -1.94 -23.25
C ARG A 52 7.91 -0.67 -23.68
N VAL A 53 8.12 0.29 -22.78
CA VAL A 53 8.94 1.48 -23.08
C VAL A 53 10.39 1.09 -23.32
N ARG A 54 10.94 0.13 -22.56
CA ARG A 54 12.33 -0.33 -22.76
C ARG A 54 12.52 -1.10 -24.07
N SER A 55 11.53 -1.90 -24.48
CA SER A 55 11.62 -2.76 -25.66
C SER A 55 11.35 -2.01 -26.97
N ASP A 56 10.37 -1.09 -26.96
CA ASP A 56 9.81 -0.52 -28.19
C ASP A 56 10.40 0.87 -28.50
N TYR A 57 11.19 1.46 -27.60
CA TYR A 57 11.75 2.79 -27.81
C TYR A 57 13.04 2.76 -28.62
N VAL A 58 13.15 3.70 -29.57
CA VAL A 58 14.21 3.77 -30.58
C VAL A 58 15.60 3.92 -29.95
N GLU A 59 15.70 4.67 -28.85
CA GLU A 59 16.91 4.84 -28.06
C GLU A 59 16.72 4.23 -26.68
N LYS A 60 17.36 3.10 -26.39
CA LYS A 60 17.22 2.42 -25.10
C LYS A 60 17.55 3.37 -23.95
N PRO A 61 16.56 3.80 -23.14
CA PRO A 61 16.81 4.68 -22.01
C PRO A 61 17.52 3.91 -20.90
N GLU A 62 18.30 4.59 -20.06
CA GLU A 62 18.85 3.98 -18.85
C GLU A 62 17.72 3.66 -17.86
N ASP A 63 17.63 2.41 -17.43
CA ASP A 63 16.59 1.92 -16.52
C ASP A 63 16.49 2.78 -15.25
N ALA A 64 17.62 3.16 -14.66
CA ALA A 64 17.67 4.03 -13.49
C ALA A 64 17.03 5.41 -13.75
N LYS A 65 17.24 5.98 -14.93
CA LYS A 65 16.64 7.28 -15.31
C LYS A 65 15.14 7.16 -15.53
N LEU A 66 14.67 6.07 -16.14
CA LEU A 66 13.22 5.83 -16.31
C LEU A 66 12.51 5.74 -14.96
N ILE A 67 13.08 4.98 -14.03
CA ILE A 67 12.53 4.82 -12.68
C ILE A 67 12.57 6.16 -11.93
N GLU A 68 13.70 6.88 -11.95
CA GLU A 68 13.78 8.21 -11.34
C GLU A 68 12.76 9.19 -11.93
N ALA A 69 12.54 9.16 -13.25
CA ALA A 69 11.53 9.98 -13.91
C ALA A 69 10.10 9.60 -13.50
N ALA A 70 9.81 8.31 -13.39
CA ALA A 70 8.50 7.82 -12.91
C ALA A 70 8.23 8.27 -11.46
N ILE A 71 9.22 8.16 -10.57
CA ILE A 71 9.11 8.62 -9.18
C ILE A 71 8.87 10.14 -9.14
N ASN A 72 9.66 10.92 -9.86
CA ASN A 72 9.48 12.37 -9.92
C ASN A 72 8.11 12.77 -10.50
N GLY A 73 7.61 12.04 -11.51
CA GLY A 73 6.28 12.26 -12.06
C GLY A 73 5.16 12.01 -11.04
N MET A 74 5.26 10.93 -10.25
CA MET A 74 4.31 10.66 -9.15
C MET A 74 4.36 11.74 -8.07
N LEU A 75 5.55 12.21 -7.69
CA LEU A 75 5.73 13.27 -6.70
C LEU A 75 5.18 14.62 -7.19
N THR A 76 5.47 14.98 -8.43
CA THR A 76 4.97 16.22 -9.06
C THR A 76 3.44 16.21 -9.16
N ALA A 77 2.84 15.05 -9.41
CA ALA A 77 1.39 14.90 -9.44
C ALA A 77 0.73 15.09 -8.06
N LEU A 78 1.45 14.84 -6.97
CA LEU A 78 0.99 15.09 -5.60
C LEU A 78 1.18 16.55 -5.20
N ASP A 79 2.36 17.11 -5.48
CA ASP A 79 2.71 18.51 -5.21
C ASP A 79 3.80 18.96 -6.20
N PRO A 80 3.61 20.08 -6.93
CA PRO A 80 4.62 20.63 -7.83
C PRO A 80 6.01 20.89 -7.22
N HIS A 81 6.10 21.00 -5.89
CA HIS A 81 7.36 21.21 -5.18
C HIS A 81 8.02 19.92 -4.69
N SER A 82 7.35 18.77 -4.81
CA SER A 82 7.90 17.49 -4.39
C SER A 82 8.80 16.91 -5.48
N SER A 83 10.04 16.57 -5.10
CA SER A 83 11.03 15.98 -6.00
C SER A 83 11.80 14.86 -5.30
N TYR A 84 12.16 13.83 -6.06
CA TYR A 84 12.97 12.73 -5.58
C TYR A 84 14.45 13.10 -5.65
N LEU A 85 15.10 13.07 -4.49
CA LEU A 85 16.52 13.39 -4.37
C LEU A 85 17.36 12.12 -4.47
N ASN A 86 18.00 11.91 -5.61
CA ASN A 86 18.93 10.79 -5.77
C ASN A 86 20.26 11.05 -5.01
N PRO A 87 21.09 10.01 -4.78
CA PRO A 87 22.33 10.14 -4.01
C PRO A 87 23.36 11.12 -4.60
N LYS A 88 23.34 11.37 -5.92
CA LYS A 88 24.24 12.36 -6.54
C LYS A 88 23.81 13.77 -6.15
N HIS A 89 22.53 14.08 -6.37
CA HIS A 89 21.97 15.40 -6.05
C HIS A 89 22.06 15.70 -4.55
N PHE A 90 21.89 14.69 -3.68
CA PHE A 90 22.08 14.87 -2.24
C PHE A 90 23.51 15.26 -1.87
N ARG A 91 24.53 14.67 -2.53
CA ARG A 91 25.93 15.06 -2.30
C ARG A 91 26.22 16.46 -2.81
N ASP A 92 25.65 16.84 -3.95
CA ASP A 92 25.84 18.16 -4.55
C ASP A 92 25.26 19.28 -3.67
N MET A 93 24.23 18.99 -2.86
CA MET A 93 23.70 19.93 -1.86
C MET A 93 24.56 20.03 -0.59
N GLN A 94 25.32 18.99 -0.23
CA GLN A 94 26.18 19.03 0.97
C GLN A 94 27.48 19.81 0.74
N VAL A 95 27.85 20.05 -0.51
CA VAL A 95 29.08 20.76 -0.91
C VAL A 95 28.83 22.24 -1.25
N GLN A 96 27.58 22.69 -1.20
CA GLN A 96 27.18 24.10 -1.24
C GLN A 96 27.01 24.65 0.18
#